data_AF-A0A972G2A7-F1
#
_entry.id   AF-A0A972G2A7-F1
#
_cell.length_a   1.000
_cell.length_b   1.000
_cell.length_c   1.000
_cell.angle_alpha   90.00
_cell.angle_beta   90.00
_cell.angle_gamma   90.00
#
_symmetry.space_group_name_H-M   'P 1'
#
loop_
_entity.id
_entity.type
_entity.pdbx_description
1 polymer ?
#
loop_
_entity_poly.entity_id
_entity_poly.type
_entity_poly.pdbx_seq_one_letter_code
_entity_poly.pdbx_strand_id
1 'polypeptide(L)'
;MVTDKDDLSALLAEARQDAIPSVDLTARVLADAAAVHAVPQARPSARGGWFGQVLGAIGGWPGVSGLAMAGVTGLMIGVYATESVDVLLNGQLTSLTGGDSSGLFPAIDGLAFALEEG
;
A
#
# COMPACT_ATOMS: atom_id res chain seq x y z
N MET A 1 20.53 20.54 -14.78
CA MET A 1 19.37 19.93 -15.44
C MET A 1 18.17 20.29 -14.59
N VAL A 2 17.36 21.24 -15.04
CA VAL A 2 16.10 21.58 -14.36
C VAL A 2 15.16 20.39 -14.60
N THR A 3 14.59 19.85 -13.53
CA THR A 3 13.64 18.74 -13.64
C THR A 3 12.23 19.28 -13.77
N ASP A 4 11.32 18.50 -14.35
CA ASP A 4 9.90 18.85 -14.50
C ASP A 4 9.24 19.25 -13.16
N LYS A 5 9.72 18.65 -12.05
CA LYS A 5 9.33 19.02 -10.69
C LYS A 5 9.72 20.46 -10.34
N ASP A 6 10.89 20.90 -10.80
CA ASP A 6 11.42 22.24 -10.51
C ASP A 6 10.66 23.30 -11.32
N ASP A 7 10.29 23.00 -12.58
CA ASP A 7 9.44 23.84 -13.41
C ASP A 7 8.03 24.00 -12.82
N LEU A 8 7.40 22.89 -12.39
CA LEU A 8 6.12 22.93 -11.69
C LEU A 8 6.21 23.75 -10.40
N SER A 9 7.29 23.59 -9.64
CA SER A 9 7.50 24.34 -8.39
C SER A 9 7.62 25.84 -8.65
N ALA A 10 8.27 26.24 -9.74
CA ALA A 10 8.37 27.64 -10.16
C ALA A 10 7.00 28.22 -10.55
N LEU A 11 6.20 27.49 -11.33
CA LEU A 11 4.83 27.91 -11.72
C LEU A 11 3.91 28.05 -10.50
N LEU A 12 4.01 27.15 -9.53
CA LEU A 12 3.23 27.22 -8.29
C LEU A 12 3.69 28.35 -7.37
N ALA A 13 5.00 28.66 -7.36
CA ALA A 13 5.53 29.78 -6.59
C ALA A 13 5.04 31.12 -7.15
N GLU A 14 4.99 31.26 -8.47
CA GLU A 14 4.43 32.44 -9.15
C GLU A 14 2.94 32.62 -8.81
N ALA A 15 2.14 31.56 -8.97
CA ALA A 15 0.69 31.60 -8.70
C ALA A 15 0.34 31.98 -7.25
N ARG A 16 1.22 31.71 -6.28
CA ARG A 16 1.01 32.07 -4.86
C ARG A 16 1.15 33.57 -4.60
N GLN A 17 1.90 34.30 -5.42
CA GLN A 17 2.11 35.74 -5.19
C GLN A 17 0.84 36.56 -5.45
N ASP A 18 0.01 36.13 -6.41
CA ASP A 18 -1.25 36.80 -6.77
C ASP A 18 -2.49 36.27 -6.02
N ALA A 19 -2.34 35.19 -5.25
CA ALA A 19 -3.46 34.45 -4.68
C ALA A 19 -3.76 34.81 -3.21
N ILE A 20 -3.95 36.09 -2.91
CA ILE A 20 -4.56 36.48 -1.61
C ILE A 20 -6.07 36.62 -1.82
N PRO A 21 -6.88 35.58 -1.51
CA PRO A 21 -8.33 35.67 -1.61
C PRO A 21 -8.90 36.70 -0.63
N SER A 22 -10.09 37.22 -0.93
CA SER A 22 -10.77 38.12 -0.01
C SER A 22 -11.12 37.42 1.30
N VAL A 23 -11.14 38.18 2.40
CA VAL A 23 -11.48 37.66 3.74
C VAL A 23 -12.89 37.06 3.75
N ASP A 24 -13.84 37.66 3.03
CA ASP A 24 -15.22 37.16 2.90
C ASP A 24 -15.28 35.81 2.15
N LEU A 25 -14.55 35.67 1.03
CA LEU A 25 -14.47 34.40 0.31
C LEU A 25 -13.86 33.30 1.21
N THR A 26 -12.78 33.64 1.92
CA THR A 26 -12.10 32.72 2.83
C THR A 26 -13.03 32.28 3.97
N ALA A 27 -13.80 33.21 4.54
CA ALA A 27 -14.77 32.90 5.59
C ALA A 27 -15.88 31.97 5.08
N ARG A 28 -16.37 32.16 3.85
CA ARG A 28 -17.38 31.29 3.23
C ARG A 28 -16.82 29.90 2.91
N VAL A 29 -15.61 29.83 2.36
CA VAL A 29 -14.93 28.55 2.09
C VAL A 29 -14.67 27.79 3.39
N LEU A 30 -14.25 28.47 4.46
CA LEU A 30 -14.04 27.83 5.76
C LEU A 30 -15.37 27.38 6.40
N ALA A 31 -16.45 28.14 6.23
CA ALA A 31 -17.79 27.75 6.71
C ALA A 31 -18.32 26.53 5.93
N ASP A 32 -18.15 26.50 4.62
CA ASP A 32 -18.52 25.37 3.75
C ASP A 32 -17.66 24.13 4.07
N ALA A 33 -16.34 24.32 4.17
CA ALA A 33 -15.42 23.28 4.60
C ALA A 33 -15.78 22.78 6.01
N ALA A 34 -16.18 23.63 6.95
CA ALA A 34 -16.64 23.19 8.27
C ALA A 34 -17.96 22.40 8.21
N ALA A 35 -18.84 22.71 7.26
CA ALA A 35 -20.07 21.96 7.03
C ALA A 35 -19.80 20.56 6.45
N VAL A 36 -18.78 20.43 5.59
CA VAL A 36 -18.36 19.15 4.98
C VAL A 36 -17.38 18.36 5.87
N HIS A 37 -16.52 19.06 6.61
CA HIS A 37 -15.62 18.54 7.65
C HIS A 37 -16.34 18.30 8.97
N ALA A 38 -17.67 18.37 9.00
CA ALA A 38 -18.45 17.73 10.05
C ALA A 38 -17.88 16.30 10.15
N VAL A 39 -17.16 16.07 11.26
CA VAL A 39 -16.47 14.85 11.69
C VAL A 39 -17.04 13.67 10.93
N PRO A 40 -16.24 12.79 10.28
CA PRO A 40 -16.79 11.57 9.67
C PRO A 40 -17.68 10.96 10.72
N GLN A 41 -19.00 11.20 10.60
CA GLN A 41 -19.92 10.64 11.56
C GLN A 41 -19.70 9.19 11.27
N ALA A 42 -19.18 8.46 12.25
CA ALA A 42 -19.15 7.02 12.21
C ALA A 42 -20.60 6.67 11.90
N ARG A 43 -20.91 6.47 10.60
CA ARG A 43 -22.23 6.09 10.15
C ARG A 43 -22.47 4.84 10.98
N PRO A 44 -23.52 4.79 11.82
CA PRO A 44 -23.75 3.61 12.64
C PRO A 44 -23.66 2.44 11.69
N SER A 45 -22.65 1.58 11.92
CA SER A 45 -22.31 0.54 10.96
C SER A 45 -23.59 -0.23 10.73
N ALA A 46 -24.02 -0.31 9.47
CA ALA A 46 -25.28 -0.93 9.10
C ALA A 46 -25.16 -2.41 9.46
N ARG A 47 -25.49 -2.78 10.72
CA ARG A 47 -25.36 -4.10 11.36
C ARG A 47 -24.54 -5.08 10.53
N GLY A 48 -23.27 -4.75 10.32
CA GLY A 48 -22.38 -5.58 9.53
C GLY A 48 -22.08 -6.80 10.38
N GLY A 49 -22.07 -7.99 9.79
CA GLY A 49 -21.54 -9.17 10.46
C GLY A 49 -20.10 -8.94 10.96
N TRP A 50 -19.53 -9.91 11.69
CA TRP A 50 -18.23 -9.79 12.35
C TRP A 50 -17.13 -9.08 11.53
N PHE A 51 -17.02 -9.38 10.23
CA PHE A 51 -16.09 -8.71 9.31
C PHE A 51 -16.31 -7.20 9.15
N GLY A 52 -17.56 -6.73 9.07
CA GLY A 52 -17.88 -5.31 8.98
C GLY A 52 -17.52 -4.54 10.25
N GLN A 53 -17.51 -5.22 11.39
CA GLN A 53 -17.10 -4.64 12.67
C GLN A 53 -15.57 -4.49 12.76
N VAL A 54 -14.82 -5.47 12.26
CA VAL A 54 -13.35 -5.38 12.13
C VAL A 54 -12.94 -4.28 11.15
N LEU A 55 -13.58 -4.21 9.98
CA LEU A 55 -13.31 -3.18 8.99
C LEU A 55 -13.68 -1.77 9.52
N GLY A 56 -14.77 -1.66 10.27
CA GLY A 56 -15.14 -0.42 10.96
C GLY A 56 -14.12 0.01 12.01
N ALA A 57 -13.54 -0.94 12.77
CA ALA A 57 -12.52 -0.67 13.77
C ALA A 57 -11.18 -0.20 13.16
N ILE A 58 -10.86 -0.64 11.94
CA ILE A 58 -9.62 -0.27 11.24
C ILE A 58 -9.77 1.09 10.50
N GLY A 59 -10.95 1.73 10.54
CA GLY A 59 -11.20 3.04 9.92
C GLY A 59 -11.91 2.95 8.56
N GLY A 60 -12.53 1.81 8.24
CA GLY A 60 -13.26 1.59 6.99
C GLY A 60 -12.32 1.39 5.80
N TRP A 61 -12.77 1.82 4.61
CA TRP A 61 -12.04 1.65 3.36
C TRP A 61 -10.63 2.28 3.34
N PRO A 62 -10.40 3.49 3.91
CA PRO A 62 -9.05 4.03 4.09
C PRO A 62 -8.16 3.09 4.92
N GLY A 63 -8.69 2.52 5.99
CA GLY A 63 -7.99 1.55 6.82
C GLY A 63 -7.58 0.28 6.05
N VAL A 64 -8.47 -0.24 5.19
CA VAL A 64 -8.19 -1.39 4.32
C VAL A 64 -7.05 -1.08 3.35
N SER A 65 -7.02 0.12 2.77
CA SER A 65 -5.93 0.51 1.87
C SER A 65 -4.57 0.55 2.60
N GLY A 66 -4.56 1.01 3.85
CA GLY A 66 -3.38 0.98 4.70
C GLY A 66 -2.93 -0.43 5.05
N LEU A 67 -3.88 -1.32 5.38
CA LEU A 67 -3.59 -2.74 5.65
C LEU A 67 -3.02 -3.45 4.42
N ALA A 68 -3.60 -3.19 3.24
CA ALA A 68 -3.11 -3.74 1.97
C ALA A 68 -1.68 -3.28 1.69
N MET A 69 -1.40 -1.98 1.85
CA MET A 69 -0.05 -1.44 1.68
C MET A 69 0.92 -2.01 2.72
N ALA A 70 0.51 -2.13 3.98
CA ALA A 70 1.32 -2.76 5.03
C ALA A 70 1.65 -4.22 4.67
N GLY A 71 0.69 -4.97 4.10
CA GLY A 71 0.91 -6.33 3.61
C GLY A 71 1.89 -6.38 2.44
N VAL A 72 1.74 -5.50 1.45
CA VAL A 72 2.67 -5.39 0.32
C VAL A 72 4.07 -5.02 0.80
N THR A 73 4.20 -4.06 1.73
CA THR A 73 5.48 -3.68 2.32
C THR A 73 6.10 -4.82 3.11
N GLY A 74 5.31 -5.55 3.91
CA GLY A 74 5.78 -6.74 4.63
C GLY A 74 6.28 -7.84 3.69
N LEU A 75 5.57 -8.08 2.58
CA LEU A 75 5.99 -9.02 1.55
C LEU A 75 7.31 -8.58 0.89
N MET A 76 7.40 -7.30 0.53
CA MET A 76 8.61 -6.70 -0.04
C MET A 76 9.80 -6.92 0.90
N ILE A 77 9.64 -6.58 2.19
CA ILE A 77 10.69 -6.77 3.20
C ILE A 77 11.06 -8.24 3.36
N GLY A 78 10.09 -9.16 3.42
CA GLY A 78 10.34 -10.58 3.58
C GLY A 78 11.15 -11.18 2.44
N VAL A 79 10.85 -10.80 1.20
CA VAL A 79 11.61 -11.24 0.02
C VAL A 79 13.06 -10.74 0.09
N TYR A 80 13.29 -9.47 0.41
CA TYR A 80 14.65 -8.92 0.48
C TYR A 80 15.43 -9.32 1.74
N ALA A 81 14.76 -9.68 2.84
CA ALA A 81 15.40 -10.06 4.09
C ALA A 81 16.10 -11.44 4.03
N THR A 82 15.79 -12.27 3.03
CA THR A 82 16.30 -13.64 2.94
C THR A 82 17.83 -13.65 2.83
N GLU A 83 18.41 -12.72 2.07
CA GLU A 83 19.87 -12.61 1.89
C GLU A 83 20.57 -12.20 3.20
N SER A 84 19.97 -11.31 3.98
CA SER A 84 20.52 -10.89 5.28
C SER A 84 20.49 -12.01 6.32
N VAL A 85 19.41 -12.80 6.33
CA VAL A 85 19.26 -13.95 7.25
C VAL A 85 20.19 -15.10 6.82
N ASP A 86 20.39 -15.32 5.53
CA ASP A 86 21.33 -16.33 5.04
C ASP A 86 22.79 -15.98 5.33
N VAL A 87 23.18 -14.70 5.21
CA VAL A 87 24.50 -14.22 5.62
C VAL A 87 24.72 -14.41 7.13
N LEU A 88 23.71 -14.11 7.96
CA LEU A 88 23.77 -14.36 9.41
C LEU A 88 23.88 -15.85 9.76
N LEU A 89 23.29 -16.72 8.95
CA LEU A 89 23.30 -18.17 9.10
C LEU A 89 24.45 -18.85 8.34
N ASN A 90 25.43 -18.10 7.82
CA ASN A 90 26.56 -18.60 7.03
C ASN A 90 26.14 -19.50 5.85
N GLY A 91 25.05 -19.16 5.15
CA GLY A 91 24.60 -19.92 3.98
C GLY A 91 23.74 -21.15 4.29
N GLN A 92 23.43 -21.42 5.57
CA GLN A 92 22.61 -22.58 5.94
C GLN A 92 21.16 -22.46 5.49
N LEU A 93 20.62 -21.24 5.36
CA LEU A 93 19.24 -21.03 4.94
C LEU A 93 19.07 -21.44 3.47
N THR A 94 20.02 -21.08 2.61
CA THR A 94 20.09 -21.47 1.19
C THR A 94 20.25 -22.99 1.01
N SER A 95 20.95 -23.66 1.93
CA SER A 95 21.04 -25.13 1.94
C SER A 95 19.72 -25.81 2.32
N LEU A 96 18.88 -25.16 3.14
CA LEU A 96 17.61 -25.71 3.65
C LEU A 96 16.43 -25.43 2.71
N THR A 97 16.44 -24.29 2.02
CA THR A 97 15.39 -23.91 1.05
C THR A 97 15.59 -24.52 -0.33
N GLY A 98 16.64 -25.33 -0.52
CA GLY A 98 16.93 -25.99 -1.78
C GLY A 98 17.39 -24.99 -2.83
N GLY A 99 18.63 -24.48 -2.70
CA GLY A 99 19.28 -23.60 -3.69
C GLY A 99 19.35 -24.15 -5.11
N ASP A 100 18.96 -25.42 -5.32
CA ASP A 100 18.69 -25.99 -6.63
C ASP A 100 17.21 -25.79 -6.96
N SER A 101 16.93 -24.80 -7.81
CA SER A 101 15.58 -24.48 -8.32
C SER A 101 14.89 -25.62 -9.06
N SER A 102 15.56 -26.76 -9.27
CA SER A 102 15.01 -28.02 -9.76
C SER A 102 14.08 -28.73 -8.77
N GLY A 103 14.10 -28.37 -7.48
CA GLY A 103 13.25 -29.00 -6.45
C GLY A 103 11.89 -28.34 -6.20
N LEU A 104 11.61 -27.18 -6.81
CA LEU A 104 10.45 -26.33 -6.44
C LEU A 104 9.11 -26.81 -7.00
N PHE A 105 9.09 -27.71 -7.98
CA PHE A 105 7.85 -28.14 -8.63
C PHE A 105 7.82 -29.65 -8.99
N PRO A 106 7.86 -30.56 -8.00
CA PRO A 106 7.71 -32.01 -8.27
C PRO A 106 6.37 -32.36 -8.96
N ALA A 107 5.35 -31.51 -8.80
CA ALA A 107 4.03 -31.70 -9.40
C ALA A 107 4.01 -31.43 -10.92
N ILE A 108 4.89 -30.57 -11.45
CA ILE A 108 4.91 -30.26 -12.89
C ILE A 108 5.66 -31.36 -13.65
N ASP A 109 6.73 -31.90 -13.07
CA ASP A 109 7.46 -33.05 -13.62
C ASP A 109 6.58 -34.29 -13.68
N GLY A 110 5.75 -34.52 -12.65
CA GLY A 110 4.76 -35.60 -12.64
C GLY A 110 3.64 -35.43 -13.69
N LEU A 111 3.24 -34.19 -14.00
CA LEU A 111 2.24 -33.89 -15.03
C LEU A 111 2.81 -34.02 -16.45
N ALA A 112 4.09 -33.67 -16.66
CA ALA A 112 4.77 -33.86 -17.94
C ALA A 112 4.96 -35.35 -18.27
N PHE A 113 5.37 -36.16 -17.29
CA PHE A 113 5.48 -37.62 -17.44
C PHE A 113 4.13 -38.27 -17.76
N ALA A 114 3.05 -37.83 -17.10
CA ALA A 114 1.70 -38.36 -17.34
C ALA A 114 1.11 -38.00 -18.73
N LEU A 115 1.62 -36.96 -19.40
CA LEU A 115 1.21 -36.59 -20.76
C LEU A 115 2.04 -37.33 -21.82
N GLU A 116 3.21 -37.85 -21.48
CA GLU A 116 4.10 -38.59 -22.39
C GLU A 116 3.81 -40.10 -22.43
N GLU A 117 3.17 -40.65 -21.38
CA GLU A 117 2.67 -42.04 -21.33
C GLU A 117 1.19 -42.20 -21.79
N GLY A 118 0.59 -41.17 -22.39
CA GLY A 118 -0.78 -41.18 -22.94
C GLY A 118 -0.86 -41.45 -24.43
#